data_AF-A0A1I0ANI3-F1
#
_entry.id   AF-A0A1I0ANI3-F1
#
_cell.length_a   1.000
_cell.length_b   1.000
_cell.length_c   1.000
_cell.angle_alpha   90.00
_cell.angle_beta   90.00
_cell.angle_gamma   90.00
#
_symmetry.space_group_name_H-M   'P 1'
#
loop_
_entity.id
_entity.type
_entity.pdbx_description
1 polymer ?
#
loop_
_entity_poly.entity_id
_entity_poly.type
_entity_poly.pdbx_seq_one_letter_code
_entity_poly.pdbx_strand_id
1 'polypeptide(L)'
;MRVLIYMPFSDWVPHFSTDLEIAAKHINNGDEVHVIQCSGDLPSCILNAHHFKLKCLLCKSTRNRGLNLINLPKQNRHELALNSFMSDINLPEFSSMKELKSFKIDNADIGMAVASTLISMVREPNPDINQYKSFINKNLSMSIAVYDAIKSHLEELNPDIFYLFNGRFASLRPALRAAQALGIKTFVHERAGVLNKYSLTEDTYPHDIEYQKKQIENYWNSEQCINDKYKISKQWFEERRGGIDQSWFSFTKSQIKGALPEGFEPLKRNIAIFISSEDEFEAIAGWKNPIYKNQTDAIYNIINSDIDDDIVFHLRIHPNLRGLKNTQTQELSQLNAPNLNVIPADSKVDSYQLMDACEKIITFGSTMGIECAFWDKPSILVGRALHEGVEGCYIPKNHNEFIDLINGHLNPANKIGALKYAYWQAVRGQPYIYYSPESVSCGKFMGKYLKKPVLEQIERKSLAVAKKPTVKSLLHFMQHI
;
A
#
# COMPACT_ATOMS: atom_id res chain seq x y z
N MET A 1 -13.24 20.46 -20.37
CA MET A 1 -12.65 20.80 -19.05
C MET A 1 -11.15 20.96 -19.21
N ARG A 2 -10.51 21.69 -18.29
CA ARG A 2 -9.06 21.73 -18.13
C ARG A 2 -8.61 20.72 -17.07
N VAL A 3 -7.77 19.79 -17.48
CA VAL A 3 -7.29 18.69 -16.63
C VAL A 3 -5.80 18.82 -16.42
N LEU A 4 -5.35 18.68 -15.18
CA LEU A 4 -3.93 18.67 -14.82
C LEU A 4 -3.56 17.33 -14.19
N ILE A 5 -2.49 16.69 -14.67
CA ILE A 5 -2.00 15.42 -14.14
C ILE A 5 -0.56 15.60 -13.68
N TYR A 6 -0.27 15.32 -12.41
CA TYR A 6 1.09 15.35 -11.89
C TYR A 6 1.75 13.96 -12.01
N MET A 7 2.77 13.88 -12.87
CA MET A 7 3.40 12.63 -13.31
C MET A 7 4.91 12.63 -13.01
N PRO A 8 5.34 12.62 -11.73
CA PRO A 8 6.76 12.68 -11.40
C PRO A 8 7.51 11.37 -11.71
N PHE A 9 6.79 10.25 -11.93
CA PHE A 9 7.32 8.89 -11.90
C PHE A 9 7.03 8.08 -13.17
N SER A 10 7.74 8.37 -14.26
CA SER A 10 7.52 7.62 -15.51
C SER A 10 8.17 6.24 -15.56
N ASP A 11 8.99 5.89 -14.56
CA ASP A 11 9.66 4.59 -14.48
C ASP A 11 8.91 3.57 -13.58
N TRP A 12 7.69 3.87 -13.16
CA TRP A 12 6.87 2.96 -12.34
C TRP A 12 5.64 2.49 -13.11
N VAL A 13 5.77 1.35 -13.78
CA VAL A 13 4.63 0.64 -14.38
C VAL A 13 4.00 -0.23 -13.28
N PRO A 14 2.66 -0.22 -13.10
CA PRO A 14 1.62 0.29 -14.02
C PRO A 14 1.27 1.76 -13.85
N HIS A 15 1.69 2.44 -12.78
CA HIS A 15 1.17 3.75 -12.40
C HIS A 15 1.36 4.83 -13.48
N PHE A 16 2.53 4.88 -14.13
CA PHE A 16 2.72 5.78 -15.27
C PHE A 16 1.82 5.43 -16.47
N SER A 17 1.49 4.15 -16.66
CA SER A 17 0.54 3.76 -17.70
C SER A 17 -0.89 4.15 -17.32
N THR A 18 -1.23 4.16 -16.04
CA THR A 18 -2.49 4.71 -15.52
C THR A 18 -2.57 6.23 -15.71
N ASP A 19 -1.48 6.97 -15.47
CA ASP A 19 -1.45 8.42 -15.76
C ASP A 19 -1.75 8.69 -17.24
N LEU A 20 -1.11 7.93 -18.14
CA LEU A 20 -1.32 8.04 -19.59
C LEU A 20 -2.71 7.58 -20.03
N GLU A 21 -3.27 6.56 -19.39
CA GLU A 21 -4.65 6.11 -19.59
C GLU A 21 -5.63 7.25 -19.30
N ILE A 22 -5.48 7.90 -18.13
CA ILE A 22 -6.33 9.03 -17.72
C ILE A 22 -6.17 10.19 -18.70
N ALA A 23 -4.94 10.54 -19.06
CA ALA A 23 -4.65 11.59 -20.04
C ALA A 23 -5.31 11.29 -21.40
N ALA A 24 -5.14 10.07 -21.93
CA ALA A 24 -5.68 9.67 -23.23
C ALA A 24 -7.22 9.70 -23.24
N LYS A 25 -7.87 9.25 -22.16
CA LYS A 25 -9.33 9.30 -22.03
C LYS A 25 -9.85 10.74 -22.08
N HIS A 26 -9.21 11.66 -21.35
CA HIS A 26 -9.58 13.07 -21.38
C HIS A 26 -9.34 13.72 -22.76
N ILE A 27 -8.20 13.45 -23.40
CA ILE A 27 -7.93 13.91 -24.78
C ILE A 27 -9.01 13.42 -25.75
N ASN A 28 -9.38 12.13 -25.67
CA ASN A 28 -10.40 11.55 -26.52
C ASN A 28 -11.80 12.15 -26.28
N ASN A 29 -12.06 12.64 -25.07
CA ASN A 29 -13.29 13.34 -24.72
C ASN A 29 -13.29 14.83 -25.10
N GLY A 30 -12.19 15.35 -25.67
CA GLY A 30 -12.05 16.74 -26.07
C GLY A 30 -11.66 17.69 -24.93
N ASP A 31 -11.15 17.17 -23.81
CA ASP A 31 -10.64 17.99 -22.70
C ASP A 31 -9.26 18.58 -23.00
N GLU A 32 -8.98 19.75 -22.42
CA GLU A 32 -7.66 20.37 -22.43
C GLU A 32 -6.80 19.71 -21.35
N VAL A 33 -5.91 18.80 -21.76
CA VAL A 33 -5.03 18.07 -20.83
C VAL A 33 -3.67 18.75 -20.72
N HIS A 34 -3.24 18.97 -19.48
CA HIS A 34 -1.91 19.41 -19.09
C HIS A 34 -1.26 18.38 -18.16
N VAL A 35 0.06 18.33 -18.18
CA VAL A 35 0.83 17.46 -17.28
C VAL A 35 1.95 18.25 -16.60
N ILE A 36 2.19 17.99 -15.32
CA ILE A 36 3.40 18.43 -14.63
C ILE A 36 4.36 17.24 -14.56
N GLN A 37 5.58 17.43 -15.07
CA GLN A 37 6.60 16.40 -15.14
C GLN A 37 7.88 16.80 -14.42
N CYS A 38 8.60 15.81 -13.87
CA CYS A 38 9.89 16.03 -13.22
C CYS A 38 11.00 16.32 -14.24
N SER A 39 11.75 17.42 -14.09
CA SER A 39 12.91 17.74 -14.94
C SER A 39 14.15 16.89 -14.63
N GLY A 40 14.11 16.10 -13.55
CA GLY A 40 15.29 15.51 -12.92
C GLY A 40 15.91 16.45 -11.89
N ASP A 41 15.09 17.28 -11.27
CA ASP A 41 15.39 18.29 -10.24
C ASP A 41 15.02 17.79 -8.83
N LEU A 42 14.10 16.83 -8.70
CA LEU A 42 13.82 16.15 -7.42
C LEU A 42 15.12 15.58 -6.83
N PRO A 43 15.63 16.09 -5.69
CA PRO A 43 16.92 15.68 -5.17
C PRO A 43 16.89 14.22 -4.68
N SER A 44 15.71 13.66 -4.39
CA SER A 44 15.46 12.25 -4.07
C SER A 44 14.09 11.86 -4.60
N CYS A 45 13.88 10.62 -5.02
CA CYS A 45 12.53 10.09 -5.21
C CYS A 45 12.49 8.59 -4.89
N ILE A 46 11.29 8.05 -4.68
CA ILE A 46 11.09 6.66 -4.26
C ILE A 46 11.74 5.63 -5.22
N LEU A 47 11.81 5.94 -6.51
CA LEU A 47 12.44 5.09 -7.53
C LEU A 47 13.96 5.33 -7.68
N ASN A 48 14.44 6.47 -7.19
CA ASN A 48 15.82 6.95 -7.35
C ASN A 48 16.29 7.75 -6.14
N ALA A 49 16.32 7.11 -4.98
CA ALA A 49 16.70 7.67 -3.67
C ALA A 49 17.97 8.53 -3.69
N HIS A 50 18.97 8.05 -4.41
CA HIS A 50 20.30 8.64 -4.50
C HIS A 50 20.48 9.55 -5.71
N HIS A 51 19.41 9.80 -6.47
CA HIS A 51 19.43 10.67 -7.63
C HIS A 51 20.50 10.27 -8.67
N PHE A 52 20.57 8.98 -9.00
CA PHE A 52 21.43 8.54 -10.09
C PHE A 52 20.97 9.16 -11.41
N LYS A 53 21.82 9.98 -12.03
CA LYS A 53 21.48 10.73 -13.26
C LYS A 53 20.98 9.82 -14.39
N LEU A 54 21.59 8.64 -14.55
CA LEU A 54 21.17 7.66 -15.56
C LEU A 54 19.72 7.21 -15.36
N LYS A 55 19.29 6.93 -14.12
CA LYS A 55 17.89 6.59 -13.82
C LYS A 55 16.94 7.72 -14.19
N CYS A 56 17.31 8.97 -13.89
CA CYS A 56 16.52 10.15 -14.31
C CYS A 56 16.43 10.26 -15.83
N LEU A 57 17.51 10.01 -16.57
CA LEU A 57 17.50 10.02 -18.04
C LEU A 57 16.58 8.93 -18.62
N LEU A 58 16.64 7.72 -18.05
CA LEU A 58 15.77 6.61 -18.46
C LEU A 58 14.30 6.91 -18.17
N CYS A 59 14.00 7.42 -16.97
CA CYS A 59 12.66 7.87 -16.59
C CYS A 59 12.12 8.92 -17.58
N LYS A 60 12.91 9.95 -17.90
CA LYS A 60 12.54 10.98 -18.90
C LYS A 60 12.35 10.42 -20.31
N SER A 61 13.15 9.42 -20.71
CA SER A 61 12.98 8.73 -22.00
C SER A 61 11.65 7.98 -22.07
N THR A 62 11.32 7.23 -21.01
CA THR A 62 10.04 6.52 -20.87
C THR A 62 8.87 7.49 -20.87
N ARG A 63 9.00 8.62 -20.14
CA ARG A 63 8.02 9.71 -20.13
C ARG A 63 7.70 10.20 -21.53
N ASN A 64 8.74 10.66 -22.24
CA ASN A 64 8.58 11.27 -23.56
C ASN A 64 7.98 10.29 -24.56
N ARG A 65 8.34 9.01 -24.47
CA ARG A 65 7.70 7.95 -25.27
C ARG A 65 6.21 7.87 -25.00
N GLY A 66 5.80 7.80 -23.74
CA GLY A 66 4.39 7.74 -23.34
C GLY A 66 3.59 8.95 -23.81
N LEU A 67 4.06 10.16 -23.50
CA LEU A 67 3.39 11.40 -23.87
C LEU A 67 3.30 11.61 -25.39
N ASN A 68 4.27 11.09 -26.15
CA ASN A 68 4.22 11.12 -27.61
C ASN A 68 3.20 10.12 -28.18
N LEU A 69 2.94 8.99 -27.52
CA LEU A 69 1.92 8.02 -27.99
C LEU A 69 0.51 8.59 -27.92
N ILE A 70 0.24 9.44 -26.93
CA ILE A 70 -1.04 10.13 -26.77
C ILE A 70 -1.09 11.50 -27.48
N ASN A 71 -0.06 11.84 -28.26
CA ASN A 71 0.08 13.11 -28.98
C ASN A 71 -0.09 14.36 -28.09
N LEU A 72 0.31 14.31 -26.81
CA LEU A 72 0.16 15.46 -25.91
C LEU A 72 1.04 16.63 -26.39
N PRO A 73 0.50 17.83 -26.67
CA PRO A 73 1.28 18.95 -27.16
C PRO A 73 2.38 19.40 -26.19
N LYS A 74 3.52 19.87 -26.70
CA LYS A 74 4.66 20.27 -25.85
C LYS A 74 4.33 21.43 -24.92
N GLN A 75 3.52 22.38 -25.38
CA GLN A 75 3.07 23.53 -24.59
C GLN A 75 2.17 23.15 -23.40
N ASN A 76 1.62 21.92 -23.41
CA ASN A 76 0.82 21.40 -22.31
C ASN A 76 1.65 20.51 -21.35
N ARG A 77 2.97 20.43 -21.57
CA ARG A 77 3.91 19.68 -20.72
C ARG A 77 4.71 20.67 -19.88
N HIS A 78 4.34 20.79 -18.62
CA HIS A 78 4.93 21.72 -17.67
C HIS A 78 6.03 21.03 -16.87
N GLU A 79 7.19 21.64 -16.77
CA GLU A 79 8.24 21.15 -15.89
C GLU A 79 7.94 21.61 -14.46
N LEU A 80 8.15 20.73 -13.47
CA LEU A 80 7.97 21.06 -12.05
C LEU A 80 8.86 22.24 -11.59
N ALA A 81 10.02 22.41 -12.26
CA ALA A 81 10.96 23.50 -12.03
C ALA A 81 11.33 23.70 -10.53
N LEU A 82 11.54 22.59 -9.82
CA LEU A 82 11.66 22.57 -8.36
C LEU A 82 12.77 23.50 -7.84
N ASN A 83 13.86 23.65 -8.59
CA ASN A 83 14.98 24.52 -8.22
C ASN A 83 14.55 25.97 -7.94
N SER A 84 13.50 26.47 -8.61
CA SER A 84 12.96 27.82 -8.39
C SER A 84 12.23 27.97 -7.06
N PHE A 85 11.84 26.85 -6.43
CA PHE A 85 11.10 26.76 -5.16
C PHE A 85 11.96 26.23 -4.02
N MET A 86 13.17 25.73 -4.33
CA MET A 86 14.13 25.33 -3.31
C MET A 86 14.67 26.57 -2.59
N SER A 87 14.50 26.59 -1.27
CA SER A 87 15.03 27.63 -0.41
C SER A 87 15.82 27.02 0.75
N ASP A 88 16.73 27.80 1.32
CA ASP A 88 17.42 27.45 2.56
C ASP A 88 16.45 27.59 3.73
N ILE A 89 15.75 26.50 4.03
CA ILE A 89 14.81 26.43 5.14
C ILE A 89 15.55 25.93 6.38
N ASN A 90 15.42 26.66 7.48
CA ASN A 90 15.89 26.19 8.78
C ASN A 90 14.95 25.08 9.28
N LEU A 91 15.30 23.83 8.99
CA LEU A 91 14.53 22.68 9.43
C LEU A 91 14.82 22.39 10.91
N PRO A 92 13.79 22.08 11.72
CA PRO A 92 14.00 21.67 13.10
C PRO A 92 14.73 20.32 13.16
N GLU A 93 15.40 20.07 14.28
CA GLU A 93 15.88 18.73 14.59
C GLU A 93 14.74 17.89 15.15
N PHE A 94 14.73 16.59 14.79
CA PHE A 94 13.74 15.63 15.26
C PHE A 94 14.43 14.60 16.15
N SER A 95 13.84 14.31 17.31
CA SER A 95 14.34 13.29 18.24
C SER A 95 13.71 11.91 18.00
N SER A 96 12.56 11.85 17.32
CA SER A 96 11.81 10.61 17.13
C SER A 96 10.93 10.61 15.86
N MET A 97 10.60 9.41 15.35
CA MET A 97 9.68 9.26 14.22
C MET A 97 8.32 9.90 14.47
N LYS A 98 7.88 9.97 15.73
CA LYS A 98 6.65 10.65 16.13
C LYS A 98 6.73 12.16 15.88
N GLU A 99 7.82 12.81 16.27
CA GLU A 99 8.04 14.23 16.00
C GLU A 99 8.11 14.51 14.50
N LEU A 100 8.89 13.70 13.75
CA LEU A 100 8.95 13.82 12.30
C LEU A 100 7.55 13.72 11.67
N LYS A 101 6.76 12.68 12.00
CA LYS A 101 5.40 12.49 11.46
C LYS A 101 4.47 13.67 11.79
N SER A 102 4.72 14.41 12.87
CA SER A 102 3.90 15.55 13.30
C SER A 102 4.24 16.87 12.59
N PHE A 103 5.38 16.96 11.90
CA PHE A 103 5.82 18.17 11.23
C PHE A 103 4.90 18.57 10.06
N LYS A 104 4.49 19.85 10.04
CA LYS A 104 3.58 20.41 9.04
C LYS A 104 4.03 21.79 8.57
N ILE A 105 3.63 22.16 7.35
CA ILE A 105 3.70 23.52 6.80
C ILE A 105 2.34 23.84 6.19
N ASP A 106 1.73 24.99 6.53
CA ASP A 106 0.42 25.41 6.02
C ASP A 106 -0.66 24.30 6.09
N ASN A 107 -0.64 23.52 7.18
CA ASN A 107 -1.44 22.30 7.40
C ASN A 107 -1.11 21.07 6.53
N ALA A 108 -0.23 21.19 5.54
CA ALA A 108 0.30 20.05 4.80
C ALA A 108 1.17 19.16 5.72
N ASP A 109 0.87 17.86 5.75
CA ASP A 109 1.52 16.85 6.58
C ASP A 109 2.86 16.38 5.97
N ILE A 110 3.76 17.33 5.74
CA ILE A 110 5.08 17.15 5.13
C ILE A 110 5.90 16.08 5.85
N GLY A 111 5.93 16.14 7.18
CA GLY A 111 6.64 15.19 8.02
C GLY A 111 6.15 13.75 7.86
N MET A 112 4.83 13.57 7.76
CA MET A 112 4.21 12.27 7.48
C MET A 112 4.61 11.73 6.11
N ALA A 113 4.67 12.59 5.09
CA ALA A 113 5.08 12.20 3.74
C ALA A 113 6.53 11.67 3.68
N VAL A 114 7.43 12.36 4.38
CA VAL A 114 8.85 11.96 4.50
C VAL A 114 8.98 10.68 5.30
N ALA A 115 8.30 10.55 6.44
CA ALA A 115 8.28 9.32 7.23
C ALA A 115 7.77 8.12 6.41
N SER A 116 6.66 8.29 5.69
CA SER A 116 6.08 7.25 4.82
C SER A 116 7.04 6.79 3.74
N THR A 117 7.75 7.74 3.14
CA THR A 117 8.76 7.45 2.12
C THR A 117 9.97 6.71 2.71
N LEU A 118 10.50 7.17 3.86
CA LEU A 118 11.62 6.53 4.52
C LEU A 118 11.29 5.09 4.91
N ILE A 119 10.21 4.88 5.67
CA ILE A 119 9.75 3.56 6.13
C ILE A 119 9.60 2.59 4.96
N SER A 120 8.92 3.04 3.89
CA SER A 120 8.73 2.24 2.67
C SER A 120 10.06 1.83 2.02
N MET A 121 11.03 2.75 1.96
CA MET A 121 12.31 2.51 1.30
C MET A 121 13.25 1.59 2.07
N VAL A 122 13.27 1.73 3.40
CA VAL A 122 14.16 0.93 4.25
C VAL A 122 13.50 -0.35 4.76
N ARG A 123 12.18 -0.51 4.55
CA ARG A 123 11.37 -1.65 5.03
C ARG A 123 11.54 -1.85 6.55
N GLU A 124 11.58 -0.73 7.27
CA GLU A 124 11.76 -0.65 8.72
C GLU A 124 10.63 0.21 9.30
N PRO A 125 9.74 -0.33 10.15
CA PRO A 125 8.61 0.41 10.71
C PRO A 125 9.06 1.58 11.60
N ASN A 126 10.19 1.46 12.31
CA ASN A 126 10.71 2.52 13.17
C ASN A 126 12.18 2.85 12.89
N PRO A 127 12.49 3.52 11.76
CA PRO A 127 13.87 3.85 11.39
C PRO A 127 14.51 4.83 12.39
N ASP A 128 15.80 4.66 12.64
CA ASP A 128 16.57 5.62 13.45
C ASP A 128 16.73 6.96 12.70
N ILE A 129 16.15 8.02 13.26
CA ILE A 129 16.23 9.36 12.67
C ILE A 129 17.67 9.85 12.54
N ASN A 130 18.55 9.54 13.50
CA ASN A 130 19.93 10.01 13.46
C ASN A 130 20.68 9.34 12.30
N GLN A 131 20.45 8.05 12.09
CA GLN A 131 21.00 7.31 10.95
C GLN A 131 20.56 7.92 9.60
N TYR A 132 19.30 8.37 9.51
CA TYR A 132 18.71 8.87 8.26
C TYR A 132 18.57 10.39 8.17
N LYS A 133 19.22 11.16 9.06
CA LYS A 133 19.09 12.64 9.16
C LYS A 133 19.28 13.35 7.81
N SER A 134 20.30 12.97 7.05
CA SER A 134 20.56 13.54 5.71
C SER A 134 19.43 13.28 4.73
N PHE A 135 18.88 12.04 4.72
CA PHE A 135 17.74 11.70 3.88
C PHE A 135 16.48 12.48 4.30
N ILE A 136 16.21 12.56 5.61
CA ILE A 136 15.06 13.26 6.18
C ILE A 136 15.10 14.73 5.78
N ASN A 137 16.19 15.45 6.08
CA ASN A 137 16.32 16.87 5.77
C ASN A 137 16.17 17.14 4.27
N LYS A 138 16.83 16.34 3.44
CA LYS A 138 16.76 16.44 1.98
C LYS A 138 15.33 16.25 1.46
N ASN A 139 14.59 15.28 1.98
CA ASN A 139 13.21 15.04 1.55
C ASN A 139 12.23 16.04 2.16
N LEU A 140 12.51 16.61 3.34
CA LEU A 140 11.71 17.72 3.90
C LEU A 140 11.82 18.95 3.00
N SER A 141 13.03 19.44 2.70
CA SER A 141 13.23 20.59 1.80
C SER A 141 12.57 20.35 0.44
N MET A 142 12.76 19.16 -0.14
CA MET A 142 12.08 18.79 -1.39
C MET A 142 10.55 18.83 -1.25
N SER A 143 9.99 18.23 -0.20
CA SER A 143 8.53 18.13 -0.04
C SER A 143 7.89 19.52 0.08
N ILE A 144 8.57 20.46 0.74
CA ILE A 144 8.14 21.85 0.87
C ILE A 144 8.19 22.53 -0.50
N ALA A 145 9.31 22.43 -1.21
CA ALA A 145 9.42 22.98 -2.56
C ALA A 145 8.40 22.38 -3.53
N VAL A 146 8.05 21.09 -3.39
CA VAL A 146 6.99 20.45 -4.20
C VAL A 146 5.62 21.03 -3.86
N TYR A 147 5.34 21.29 -2.58
CA TYR A 147 4.08 21.95 -2.17
C TYR A 147 3.94 23.31 -2.86
N ASP A 148 4.97 24.15 -2.76
CA ASP A 148 4.97 25.50 -3.33
C ASP A 148 4.91 25.48 -4.86
N ALA A 149 5.70 24.60 -5.50
CA ALA A 149 5.71 24.46 -6.96
C ALA A 149 4.34 24.01 -7.51
N ILE A 150 3.73 22.99 -6.88
CA ILE A 150 2.43 22.50 -7.30
C ILE A 150 1.35 23.55 -7.05
N LYS A 151 1.38 24.23 -5.90
CA LYS A 151 0.45 25.32 -5.60
C LYS A 151 0.53 26.42 -6.66
N SER A 152 1.74 26.85 -7.01
CA SER A 152 1.96 27.86 -8.06
C SER A 152 1.41 27.41 -9.42
N HIS A 153 1.66 26.16 -9.83
CA HIS A 153 1.11 25.65 -11.09
C HIS A 153 -0.42 25.52 -11.07
N LEU A 154 -1.01 25.13 -9.94
CA LEU A 154 -2.45 25.04 -9.80
C LEU A 154 -3.12 26.41 -9.89
N GLU A 155 -2.51 27.45 -9.30
CA GLU A 155 -2.99 28.83 -9.39
C GLU A 155 -2.84 29.39 -10.81
N GLU A 156 -1.71 29.14 -11.49
CA GLU A 156 -1.46 29.62 -12.86
C GLU A 156 -2.39 28.94 -13.88
N LEU A 157 -2.49 27.61 -13.82
CA LEU A 157 -3.26 26.84 -14.81
C LEU A 157 -4.74 26.82 -14.48
N ASN A 158 -5.13 26.99 -13.21
CA ASN A 158 -6.50 26.93 -12.72
C ASN A 158 -7.30 25.76 -13.32
N PRO A 159 -6.88 24.50 -13.10
CA PRO A 159 -7.55 23.34 -13.70
C PRO A 159 -8.89 23.03 -13.01
N ASP A 160 -9.83 22.47 -13.76
CA ASP A 160 -11.10 21.96 -13.22
C ASP A 160 -10.88 20.69 -12.38
N ILE A 161 -9.91 19.85 -12.79
CA ILE A 161 -9.57 18.59 -12.14
C ILE A 161 -8.06 18.39 -12.08
N PHE A 162 -7.58 17.95 -10.91
CA PHE A 162 -6.21 17.51 -10.68
C PHE A 162 -6.11 16.00 -10.44
N TYR A 163 -5.13 15.35 -11.05
CA TYR A 163 -4.84 13.93 -10.86
C TYR A 163 -3.42 13.70 -10.34
N LEU A 164 -3.27 12.71 -9.46
CA LEU A 164 -1.97 12.20 -9.05
C LEU A 164 -2.02 10.75 -8.58
N PHE A 165 -0.86 10.10 -8.58
CA PHE A 165 -0.70 8.74 -8.08
C PHE A 165 -0.60 8.69 -6.55
N ASN A 166 -1.33 7.76 -5.90
CA ASN A 166 -1.18 7.27 -4.51
C ASN A 166 -1.31 8.29 -3.36
N GLY A 167 -0.65 9.44 -3.45
CA GLY A 167 -0.81 10.57 -2.55
C GLY A 167 -0.12 10.45 -1.19
N ARG A 168 0.73 9.44 -0.94
CA ARG A 168 1.39 9.26 0.39
C ARG A 168 2.88 9.63 0.47
N PHE A 169 3.59 9.62 -0.66
CA PHE A 169 5.05 9.78 -0.68
C PHE A 169 5.50 11.25 -0.64
N ALA A 170 6.76 11.50 -0.29
CA ALA A 170 7.36 12.82 -0.08
C ALA A 170 7.23 13.76 -1.30
N SER A 171 7.20 13.21 -2.51
CA SER A 171 6.99 14.01 -3.74
C SER A 171 5.55 14.05 -4.22
N LEU A 172 4.60 13.37 -3.56
CA LEU A 172 3.19 13.26 -3.98
C LEU A 172 2.21 13.81 -2.95
N ARG A 173 2.41 13.52 -1.65
CA ARG A 173 1.60 14.05 -0.56
C ARG A 173 1.53 15.57 -0.58
N PRO A 174 2.64 16.32 -0.77
CA PRO A 174 2.56 17.77 -0.81
C PRO A 174 1.73 18.28 -1.99
N ALA A 175 1.79 17.60 -3.15
CA ALA A 175 0.95 17.92 -4.29
C ALA A 175 -0.55 17.74 -4.00
N LEU A 176 -0.93 16.65 -3.32
CA LEU A 176 -2.30 16.45 -2.85
C LEU A 176 -2.73 17.55 -1.88
N ARG A 177 -1.87 17.92 -0.93
CA ARG A 177 -2.18 18.97 0.06
C ARG A 177 -2.31 20.34 -0.58
N ALA A 178 -1.50 20.67 -1.57
CA ALA A 178 -1.61 21.92 -2.33
C ALA A 178 -2.97 22.02 -3.05
N ALA A 179 -3.39 20.94 -3.73
CA ALA A 179 -4.69 20.90 -4.39
C ALA A 179 -5.87 21.03 -3.42
N GLN A 180 -5.80 20.33 -2.28
CA GLN A 180 -6.81 20.44 -1.22
C GLN A 180 -6.87 21.84 -0.59
N ALA A 181 -5.72 22.48 -0.38
CA ALA A 181 -5.65 23.84 0.17
C ALA A 181 -6.30 24.88 -0.76
N LEU A 182 -6.24 24.64 -2.08
CA LEU A 182 -6.88 25.49 -3.09
C LEU A 182 -8.32 25.06 -3.42
N GLY A 183 -8.83 23.97 -2.83
CA GLY A 183 -10.16 23.45 -3.13
C GLY A 183 -10.33 22.91 -4.55
N ILE A 184 -9.23 22.51 -5.21
CA ILE A 184 -9.26 21.93 -6.56
C ILE A 184 -9.74 20.49 -6.45
N LYS A 185 -10.77 20.15 -7.24
CA LYS A 185 -11.28 18.78 -7.34
C LYS A 185 -10.15 17.83 -7.75
N THR A 186 -9.87 16.86 -6.91
CA THR A 186 -8.70 16.00 -7.05
C THR A 186 -9.10 14.53 -7.09
N PHE A 187 -8.47 13.77 -7.99
CA PHE A 187 -8.57 12.32 -8.01
C PHE A 187 -7.19 11.68 -7.83
N VAL A 188 -7.04 10.87 -6.78
CA VAL A 188 -5.85 10.07 -6.55
C VAL A 188 -6.06 8.69 -7.12
N HIS A 189 -5.23 8.32 -8.11
CA HIS A 189 -5.34 7.00 -8.73
C HIS A 189 -4.45 5.95 -8.05
N GLU A 190 -4.91 4.71 -8.13
CA GLU A 190 -4.20 3.51 -7.67
C GLU A 190 -4.71 2.29 -8.44
N ARG A 191 -4.07 1.14 -8.29
CA ARG A 191 -4.62 -0.14 -8.76
C ARG A 191 -5.95 -0.42 -8.06
N ALA A 192 -6.90 -0.96 -8.83
CA ALA A 192 -8.17 -1.43 -8.28
C ALA A 192 -8.03 -2.82 -7.63
N GLY A 193 -9.14 -3.46 -7.26
CA GLY A 193 -9.13 -4.81 -6.68
C GLY A 193 -8.92 -5.95 -7.70
N VAL A 194 -8.85 -5.64 -8.99
CA VAL A 194 -8.53 -6.58 -10.09
C VAL A 194 -7.52 -5.97 -11.06
N LEU A 195 -6.76 -6.83 -11.74
CA LEU A 195 -5.61 -6.43 -12.56
C LEU A 195 -5.95 -5.45 -13.70
N ASN A 196 -7.09 -5.64 -14.38
CA ASN A 196 -7.50 -4.88 -15.55
C ASN A 196 -8.25 -3.57 -15.23
N LYS A 197 -8.18 -3.10 -13.98
CA LYS A 197 -8.83 -1.87 -13.54
C LYS A 197 -7.88 -0.98 -12.71
N TYR A 198 -8.19 0.30 -12.65
CA TYR A 198 -7.60 1.27 -11.73
C TYR A 198 -8.70 1.97 -10.93
N SER A 199 -8.43 2.36 -9.69
CA SER A 199 -9.34 3.15 -8.88
C SER A 199 -9.00 4.63 -8.94
N LEU A 200 -10.01 5.48 -8.78
CA LEU A 200 -9.86 6.90 -8.49
C LEU A 200 -10.50 7.18 -7.13
N THR A 201 -9.74 7.79 -6.22
CA THR A 201 -10.21 8.26 -4.93
C THR A 201 -10.35 9.78 -4.97
N GLU A 202 -11.56 10.27 -4.73
CA GLU A 202 -11.90 11.69 -4.82
C GLU A 202 -11.52 12.45 -3.55
N ASP A 203 -10.81 13.57 -3.71
CA ASP A 203 -10.43 14.58 -2.70
C ASP A 203 -9.72 14.05 -1.43
N THR A 204 -9.30 12.79 -1.45
CA THR A 204 -8.44 12.14 -0.44
C THR A 204 -7.52 11.15 -1.15
N TYR A 205 -7.02 10.13 -0.48
CA TYR A 205 -6.09 9.15 -1.02
C TYR A 205 -6.51 7.71 -0.67
N PRO A 206 -6.06 6.70 -1.43
CA PRO A 206 -6.56 5.32 -1.32
C PRO A 206 -6.46 4.68 0.07
N HIS A 207 -5.60 5.19 0.95
CA HIS A 207 -5.40 4.63 2.28
C HIS A 207 -6.26 5.30 3.37
N ASP A 208 -7.14 6.24 3.01
CA ASP A 208 -8.15 6.79 3.91
C ASP A 208 -9.22 5.73 4.21
N ILE A 209 -9.14 5.13 5.41
CA ILE A 209 -10.03 4.03 5.82
C ILE A 209 -11.50 4.46 5.78
N GLU A 210 -11.83 5.66 6.24
CA GLU A 210 -13.22 6.10 6.34
C GLU A 210 -13.81 6.35 4.95
N TYR A 211 -13.00 6.86 4.02
CA TYR A 211 -13.40 6.90 2.61
C TYR A 211 -13.68 5.50 2.06
N GLN A 212 -12.75 4.55 2.25
CA GLN A 212 -12.92 3.20 1.69
C GLN A 212 -14.10 2.44 2.29
N LYS A 213 -14.39 2.59 3.59
CA LYS A 213 -15.59 2.03 4.23
C LYS A 213 -16.88 2.50 3.55
N LYS A 214 -16.98 3.80 3.28
CA LYS A 214 -18.12 4.38 2.54
C LYS A 214 -18.22 3.79 1.13
N GLN A 215 -17.07 3.60 0.45
CA GLN A 215 -17.06 2.97 -0.86
C GLN A 215 -17.58 1.52 -0.82
N ILE A 216 -17.22 0.72 0.18
CA ILE A 216 -17.71 -0.66 0.30
C ILE A 216 -19.25 -0.68 0.32
N GLU A 217 -19.87 0.19 1.13
CA GLU A 217 -21.33 0.30 1.20
C GLU A 217 -21.94 0.85 -0.10
N ASN A 218 -21.32 1.87 -0.71
CA ASN A 218 -21.82 2.45 -1.96
C ASN A 218 -21.85 1.42 -3.10
N TYR A 219 -20.77 0.66 -3.28
CA TYR A 219 -20.72 -0.38 -4.30
C TYR A 219 -21.68 -1.53 -3.98
N TRP A 220 -21.77 -1.92 -2.70
CA TRP A 220 -22.75 -2.92 -2.32
C TRP A 220 -24.19 -2.46 -2.61
N ASN A 221 -24.53 -1.20 -2.40
CA ASN A 221 -25.90 -0.71 -2.59
C ASN A 221 -26.23 -0.32 -4.04
N SER A 222 -25.23 -0.14 -4.91
CA SER A 222 -25.46 0.27 -6.31
C SER A 222 -25.93 -0.86 -7.23
N GLU A 223 -25.56 -2.10 -6.94
CA GLU A 223 -26.03 -3.26 -7.69
C GLU A 223 -27.42 -3.68 -7.21
N GLN A 224 -28.35 -3.94 -8.13
CA GLN A 224 -29.74 -4.29 -7.79
C GLN A 224 -29.94 -5.80 -7.76
N CYS A 225 -29.16 -6.56 -8.54
CA CYS A 225 -29.25 -8.01 -8.57
C CYS A 225 -28.48 -8.63 -7.40
N ILE A 226 -29.22 -9.08 -6.38
CA ILE A 226 -28.64 -9.75 -5.20
C ILE A 226 -27.85 -11.02 -5.57
N ASN A 227 -28.33 -11.78 -6.55
CA ASN A 227 -27.69 -13.02 -6.99
C ASN A 227 -26.33 -12.76 -7.63
N ASP A 228 -26.21 -11.67 -8.40
CA ASP A 228 -24.94 -11.31 -9.05
C ASP A 228 -23.90 -10.88 -8.01
N LYS A 229 -24.29 -10.06 -7.02
CA LYS A 229 -23.40 -9.71 -5.90
C LYS A 229 -22.84 -10.96 -5.22
N TYR A 230 -23.72 -11.89 -4.85
CA TYR A 230 -23.33 -13.10 -4.15
C TYR A 230 -22.40 -13.97 -4.98
N LYS A 231 -22.71 -14.16 -6.27
CA LYS A 231 -21.89 -14.93 -7.20
C LYS A 231 -20.50 -14.31 -7.36
N ILE A 232 -20.42 -13.00 -7.61
CA ILE A 232 -19.15 -12.28 -7.78
C ILE A 232 -18.32 -12.32 -6.50
N SER A 233 -18.94 -12.06 -5.34
CA SER A 233 -18.25 -12.11 -4.04
C SER A 233 -17.70 -13.51 -3.74
N LYS A 234 -18.50 -14.56 -3.97
CA LYS A 234 -18.08 -15.95 -3.76
C LYS A 234 -16.89 -16.31 -4.66
N GLN A 235 -17.00 -15.98 -5.94
CA GLN A 235 -15.92 -16.22 -6.90
C GLN A 235 -14.62 -15.54 -6.45
N TRP A 236 -14.69 -14.29 -5.97
CA TRP A 236 -13.51 -13.56 -5.51
C TRP A 236 -12.78 -14.28 -4.38
N PHE A 237 -13.48 -14.85 -3.39
CA PHE A 237 -12.86 -15.62 -2.31
C PHE A 237 -12.33 -16.98 -2.79
N GLU A 238 -13.05 -17.67 -3.68
CA GLU A 238 -12.62 -18.95 -4.26
C GLU A 238 -11.33 -18.80 -5.07
N GLU A 239 -11.20 -17.71 -5.85
CA GLU A 239 -9.99 -17.38 -6.60
C GLU A 239 -8.78 -17.13 -5.69
N ARG A 240 -8.97 -16.40 -4.59
CA ARG A 240 -7.91 -16.16 -3.59
C ARG A 240 -7.44 -17.45 -2.94
N ARG A 241 -8.39 -18.30 -2.54
CA ARG A 241 -8.10 -19.63 -2.01
C ARG A 241 -7.41 -20.54 -3.02
N GLY A 242 -7.76 -20.41 -4.30
CA GLY A 242 -7.11 -21.08 -5.43
C GLY A 242 -5.73 -20.53 -5.79
N GLY A 243 -5.27 -19.44 -5.17
CA GLY A 243 -3.98 -18.83 -5.42
C GLY A 243 -3.89 -18.05 -6.74
N ILE A 244 -5.01 -17.55 -7.25
CA ILE A 244 -5.07 -16.75 -8.48
C ILE A 244 -4.62 -15.31 -8.15
N ASP A 245 -3.75 -14.74 -9.00
CA ASP A 245 -3.34 -13.33 -8.85
C ASP A 245 -4.53 -12.42 -9.18
N GLN A 246 -4.79 -11.44 -8.31
CA GLN A 246 -5.88 -10.47 -8.47
C GLN A 246 -5.30 -9.07 -8.71
N SER A 247 -5.56 -8.11 -7.83
CA SER A 247 -4.87 -6.81 -7.82
C SER A 247 -3.39 -6.89 -7.43
N TRP A 248 -3.00 -7.99 -6.80
CA TRP A 248 -1.66 -8.24 -6.27
C TRP A 248 -1.27 -9.70 -6.44
N PHE A 249 0.02 -10.00 -6.24
CA PHE A 249 0.54 -11.36 -6.26
C PHE A 249 -0.15 -12.24 -5.20
N SER A 250 -0.42 -13.49 -5.54
CA SER A 250 -0.83 -14.49 -4.57
C SER A 250 0.37 -15.03 -3.77
N PHE A 251 0.30 -14.89 -2.45
CA PHE A 251 1.31 -15.41 -1.52
C PHE A 251 1.13 -16.89 -1.18
N THR A 252 0.03 -17.53 -1.62
CA THR A 252 -0.22 -18.96 -1.36
C THR A 252 0.39 -19.88 -2.42
N LYS A 253 0.82 -19.35 -3.57
CA LYS A 253 1.43 -20.13 -4.67
C LYS A 253 2.66 -20.95 -4.27
N SER A 254 3.43 -20.52 -3.26
CA SER A 254 4.60 -21.25 -2.77
C SER A 254 4.32 -22.22 -1.62
N GLN A 255 3.07 -22.31 -1.16
CA GLN A 255 2.66 -23.18 -0.07
C GLN A 255 2.33 -24.59 -0.58
N ILE A 256 2.46 -25.59 0.29
CA ILE A 256 2.06 -26.97 0.00
C ILE A 256 0.62 -27.13 0.47
N LYS A 257 -0.30 -27.34 -0.48
CA LYS A 257 -1.73 -27.50 -0.19
C LYS A 257 -1.96 -28.56 0.89
N GLY A 258 -2.73 -28.20 1.92
CA GLY A 258 -3.05 -29.10 3.03
C GLY A 258 -1.94 -29.24 4.09
N ALA A 259 -0.79 -28.58 3.94
CA ALA A 259 0.27 -28.65 4.94
C ALA A 259 -0.07 -27.83 6.20
N LEU A 260 -0.02 -28.49 7.35
CA LEU A 260 -0.09 -27.89 8.69
C LEU A 260 1.31 -27.78 9.31
N PRO A 261 1.50 -26.94 10.34
CA PRO A 261 2.78 -26.88 11.04
C PRO A 261 3.13 -28.21 11.71
N GLU A 262 4.43 -28.47 11.87
CA GLU A 262 4.92 -29.64 12.59
C GLU A 262 4.42 -29.62 14.04
N GLY A 263 4.04 -30.79 14.57
CA GLY A 263 3.50 -30.93 15.91
C GLY A 263 2.08 -30.38 16.10
N PHE A 264 1.33 -30.13 15.03
CA PHE A 264 -0.08 -29.71 15.14
C PHE A 264 -0.93 -30.78 15.84
N GLU A 265 -1.61 -30.42 16.93
CA GLU A 265 -2.44 -31.31 17.74
C GLU A 265 -3.94 -31.00 17.53
N PRO A 266 -4.71 -31.80 16.77
CA PRO A 266 -6.09 -31.46 16.41
C PRO A 266 -7.08 -31.41 17.58
N LEU A 267 -6.74 -32.01 18.72
CA LEU A 267 -7.59 -32.06 19.91
C LEU A 267 -7.42 -30.83 20.82
N LYS A 268 -6.39 -30.00 20.58
CA LYS A 268 -6.19 -28.73 21.28
C LYS A 268 -7.07 -27.63 20.70
N ARG A 269 -7.26 -26.55 21.46
CA ARG A 269 -7.93 -25.33 20.98
C ARG A 269 -6.95 -24.48 20.20
N ASN A 270 -6.75 -24.86 18.94
CA ASN A 270 -5.78 -24.20 18.08
C ASN A 270 -6.31 -22.83 17.58
N ILE A 271 -5.53 -21.77 17.76
CA ILE A 271 -5.85 -20.40 17.31
C ILE A 271 -4.75 -19.92 16.35
N ALA A 272 -5.11 -19.55 15.13
CA ALA A 272 -4.13 -18.99 14.20
C ALA A 272 -4.03 -17.47 14.33
N ILE A 273 -2.81 -16.94 14.31
CA ILE A 273 -2.53 -15.50 14.30
C ILE A 273 -1.86 -15.16 12.96
N PHE A 274 -2.50 -14.33 12.15
CA PHE A 274 -1.92 -13.83 10.89
C PHE A 274 -1.53 -12.36 11.05
N ILE A 275 -0.22 -12.12 11.04
CA ILE A 275 0.35 -10.77 11.07
C ILE A 275 0.61 -10.23 9.65
N SER A 276 0.69 -8.91 9.55
CA SER A 276 1.08 -8.18 8.33
C SER A 276 2.44 -7.50 8.52
N SER A 277 3.04 -6.96 7.46
CA SER A 277 4.28 -6.16 7.58
C SER A 277 3.94 -4.77 8.16
N GLU A 278 4.55 -4.39 9.27
CA GLU A 278 4.23 -3.10 9.94
C GLU A 278 4.61 -1.88 9.10
N ASP A 279 5.67 -1.99 8.29
CA ASP A 279 6.14 -0.92 7.41
C ASP A 279 5.11 -0.50 6.35
N GLU A 280 4.09 -1.32 6.08
CA GLU A 280 3.04 -1.02 5.10
C GLU A 280 2.05 0.05 5.59
N PHE A 281 1.85 0.19 6.91
CA PHE A 281 0.80 1.04 7.49
C PHE A 281 1.26 2.01 8.59
N GLU A 282 2.47 1.84 9.15
CA GLU A 282 2.99 2.65 10.26
C GLU A 282 3.02 4.17 9.97
N ALA A 283 3.09 4.57 8.71
CA ALA A 283 3.05 5.97 8.28
C ALA A 283 1.79 6.32 7.48
N ILE A 284 0.64 5.77 7.89
CA ILE A 284 -0.67 6.12 7.35
C ILE A 284 -1.53 6.69 8.47
N ALA A 285 -2.01 7.92 8.29
CA ALA A 285 -2.93 8.56 9.23
C ALA A 285 -4.18 7.69 9.42
N GLY A 286 -4.57 7.48 10.69
CA GLY A 286 -5.76 6.70 11.05
C GLY A 286 -5.54 5.19 11.20
N TRP A 287 -4.35 4.65 10.91
CA TRP A 287 -4.09 3.20 10.97
C TRP A 287 -3.51 2.70 12.31
N LYS A 288 -3.29 3.60 13.28
CA LYS A 288 -2.75 3.23 14.58
C LYS A 288 -3.65 2.21 15.27
N ASN A 289 -3.05 1.12 15.76
CA ASN A 289 -3.75 0.13 16.57
C ASN A 289 -4.29 0.79 17.86
N PRO A 290 -5.59 0.62 18.20
CA PRO A 290 -6.17 1.26 19.37
C PRO A 290 -5.78 0.61 20.70
N ILE A 291 -5.33 -0.65 20.69
CA ILE A 291 -5.06 -1.43 21.92
C ILE A 291 -3.55 -1.55 22.17
N TYR A 292 -2.78 -1.92 21.15
CA TYR A 292 -1.37 -2.27 21.28
C TYR A 292 -0.44 -1.28 20.61
N LYS A 293 0.83 -1.27 21.05
CA LYS A 293 1.87 -0.48 20.39
C LYS A 293 2.08 -0.94 18.96
N ASN A 294 2.20 -2.25 18.76
CA ASN A 294 2.42 -2.90 17.48
C ASN A 294 1.96 -4.38 17.53
N GLN A 295 2.16 -5.15 16.46
CA GLN A 295 1.67 -6.54 16.39
C GLN A 295 2.47 -7.46 17.30
N THR A 296 3.79 -7.25 17.41
CA THR A 296 4.65 -8.05 18.29
C THR A 296 4.29 -7.83 19.76
N ASP A 297 4.05 -6.58 20.16
CA ASP A 297 3.56 -6.19 21.48
C ASP A 297 2.22 -6.88 21.79
N ALA A 298 1.29 -6.92 20.85
CA ALA A 298 0.03 -7.64 21.02
C ALA A 298 0.26 -9.12 21.31
N ILE A 299 1.12 -9.80 20.54
CA ILE A 299 1.41 -11.23 20.73
C ILE A 299 2.11 -11.46 22.08
N TYR A 300 3.08 -10.62 22.43
CA TYR A 300 3.76 -10.68 23.72
C TYR A 300 2.77 -10.56 24.88
N ASN A 301 1.81 -9.64 24.81
CA ASN A 301 0.80 -9.51 25.85
C ASN A 301 -0.09 -10.76 25.93
N ILE A 302 -0.58 -11.29 24.80
CA ILE A 302 -1.44 -12.50 24.78
C ILE A 302 -0.76 -13.71 25.44
N ILE A 303 0.49 -13.99 25.09
CA ILE A 303 1.19 -15.19 25.61
C ILE A 303 1.56 -15.08 27.09
N ASN A 304 1.42 -13.88 27.69
CA ASN A 304 1.64 -13.63 29.11
C ASN A 304 0.33 -13.33 29.88
N SER A 305 -0.83 -13.47 29.23
CA SER A 305 -2.15 -13.32 29.84
C SER A 305 -2.66 -14.64 30.42
N ASP A 306 -3.75 -14.56 31.18
CA ASP A 306 -4.50 -15.72 31.68
C ASP A 306 -5.27 -16.39 30.52
N ILE A 307 -4.64 -17.38 29.89
CA ILE A 307 -5.14 -18.13 28.73
C ILE A 307 -5.38 -19.57 29.15
N ASP A 308 -6.49 -20.17 28.70
CA ASP A 308 -6.79 -21.58 28.98
C ASP A 308 -5.64 -22.50 28.54
N ASP A 309 -5.25 -23.46 29.39
CA ASP A 309 -4.10 -24.37 29.18
C ASP A 309 -4.22 -25.28 27.94
N ASP A 310 -5.42 -25.40 27.37
CA ASP A 310 -5.68 -26.20 26.17
C ASP A 310 -5.60 -25.39 24.86
N ILE A 311 -5.39 -24.07 24.94
CA ILE A 311 -5.20 -23.19 23.80
C ILE A 311 -3.76 -23.25 23.30
N VAL A 312 -3.60 -23.36 21.98
CA VAL A 312 -2.30 -23.30 21.29
C VAL A 312 -2.36 -22.26 20.18
N PHE A 313 -1.43 -21.31 20.19
CA PHE A 313 -1.32 -20.26 19.19
C PHE A 313 -0.39 -20.68 18.04
N HIS A 314 -0.85 -20.48 16.80
CA HIS A 314 -0.04 -20.63 15.60
C HIS A 314 0.19 -19.27 14.95
N LEU A 315 1.34 -18.66 15.24
CA LEU A 315 1.72 -17.36 14.68
C LEU A 315 2.31 -17.53 13.28
N ARG A 316 1.55 -17.18 12.24
CA ARG A 316 2.02 -17.18 10.86
C ARG A 316 2.62 -15.83 10.48
N ILE A 317 3.95 -15.78 10.34
CA ILE A 317 4.66 -14.60 9.85
C ILE A 317 4.34 -14.39 8.37
N HIS A 318 4.04 -13.15 7.99
CA HIS A 318 3.66 -12.81 6.62
C HIS A 318 4.77 -13.15 5.61
N PRO A 319 4.47 -13.79 4.46
CA PRO A 319 5.47 -14.10 3.43
C PRO A 319 6.23 -12.88 2.89
N ASN A 320 5.65 -11.68 2.94
CA ASN A 320 6.30 -10.42 2.55
C ASN A 320 7.48 -10.01 3.47
N LEU A 321 7.62 -10.65 4.64
CA LEU A 321 8.74 -10.47 5.57
C LEU A 321 9.88 -11.46 5.32
N ARG A 322 9.77 -12.33 4.30
CA ARG A 322 10.80 -13.32 3.97
C ARG A 322 12.14 -12.65 3.69
N GLY A 323 13.17 -13.07 4.41
CA GLY A 323 14.54 -12.59 4.25
C GLY A 323 14.78 -11.15 4.70
N LEU A 324 13.75 -10.47 5.25
CA LEU A 324 13.87 -9.13 5.79
C LEU A 324 14.53 -9.19 7.19
N LYS A 325 15.37 -8.19 7.48
CA LYS A 325 15.98 -8.00 8.79
C LYS A 325 15.68 -6.59 9.25
N ASN A 326 14.60 -6.43 10.00
CA ASN A 326 14.11 -5.18 10.55
C ASN A 326 13.66 -5.39 12.02
N THR A 327 13.29 -4.31 12.71
CA THR A 327 12.84 -4.36 14.12
C THR A 327 11.73 -5.40 14.31
N GLN A 328 10.70 -5.41 13.46
CA GLN A 328 9.59 -6.35 13.56
C GLN A 328 10.06 -7.82 13.54
N THR A 329 10.85 -8.20 12.52
CA THR A 329 11.36 -9.59 12.38
C THR A 329 12.28 -10.00 13.53
N GLN A 330 13.05 -9.07 14.10
CA GLN A 330 13.90 -9.31 15.26
C GLN A 330 13.07 -9.55 16.51
N GLU A 331 12.10 -8.68 16.80
CA GLU A 331 11.20 -8.83 17.95
C GLU A 331 10.39 -10.13 17.86
N LEU A 332 9.84 -10.45 16.68
CA LEU A 332 9.09 -11.70 16.46
C LEU A 332 9.95 -12.95 16.71
N SER A 333 11.24 -12.92 16.39
CA SER A 333 12.16 -14.05 16.60
C SER A 333 12.48 -14.32 18.07
N GLN A 334 12.18 -13.37 18.97
CA GLN A 334 12.39 -13.49 20.40
C GLN A 334 11.15 -14.02 21.14
N LEU A 335 10.00 -14.11 20.47
CA LEU A 335 8.78 -14.63 21.06
C LEU A 335 8.91 -16.14 21.29
N ASN A 336 8.67 -16.57 22.53
CA ASN A 336 8.66 -17.97 22.92
C ASN A 336 7.71 -18.17 24.10
N ALA A 337 6.82 -19.15 23.99
CA ALA A 337 5.95 -19.60 25.07
C ALA A 337 5.57 -21.08 24.84
N PRO A 338 5.25 -21.86 25.89
CA PRO A 338 4.90 -23.27 25.75
C PRO A 338 3.70 -23.52 24.83
N ASN A 339 2.76 -22.59 24.77
CA ASN A 339 1.55 -22.63 23.96
C ASN A 339 1.67 -21.83 22.64
N LEU A 340 2.88 -21.46 22.21
CA LEU A 340 3.11 -20.70 20.98
C LEU A 340 3.96 -21.47 19.97
N ASN A 341 3.42 -21.67 18.77
CA ASN A 341 4.13 -22.16 17.60
C ASN A 341 4.33 -21.03 16.58
N VAL A 342 5.58 -20.62 16.36
CA VAL A 342 5.94 -19.59 15.38
C VAL A 342 6.24 -20.21 14.03
N ILE A 343 5.43 -19.88 13.03
CA ILE A 343 5.54 -20.36 11.65
C ILE A 343 6.27 -19.29 10.80
N PRO A 344 7.52 -19.56 10.34
CA PRO A 344 8.33 -18.58 9.61
C PRO A 344 7.72 -18.10 8.28
N ALA A 345 8.17 -16.93 7.80
CA ALA A 345 7.68 -16.31 6.55
C ALA A 345 7.93 -17.16 5.28
N ASP A 346 8.97 -17.99 5.28
CA ASP A 346 9.34 -18.90 4.20
C ASP A 346 8.75 -20.32 4.35
N SER A 347 8.05 -20.60 5.45
CA SER A 347 7.40 -21.89 5.66
C SER A 347 6.37 -22.18 4.56
N LYS A 348 6.30 -23.46 4.17
CA LYS A 348 5.37 -23.98 3.17
C LYS A 348 3.98 -24.32 3.70
N VAL A 349 3.71 -24.10 4.99
CA VAL A 349 2.37 -24.27 5.59
C VAL A 349 1.32 -23.52 4.76
N ASP A 350 0.20 -24.20 4.51
CA ASP A 350 -0.95 -23.67 3.79
C ASP A 350 -1.79 -22.78 4.73
N SER A 351 -1.90 -21.50 4.40
CA SER A 351 -2.62 -20.53 5.23
C SER A 351 -4.11 -20.83 5.35
N TYR A 352 -4.74 -21.33 4.28
CA TYR A 352 -6.16 -21.72 4.34
C TYR A 352 -6.35 -23.03 5.08
N GLN A 353 -5.42 -23.98 4.95
CA GLN A 353 -5.49 -25.20 5.75
C GLN A 353 -5.30 -24.93 7.25
N LEU A 354 -4.39 -24.03 7.61
CA LEU A 354 -4.20 -23.59 8.99
C LEU A 354 -5.47 -22.92 9.53
N MET A 355 -6.07 -22.01 8.74
CA MET A 355 -7.34 -21.38 9.08
C MET A 355 -8.46 -22.41 9.31
N ASP A 356 -8.56 -23.41 8.43
CA ASP A 356 -9.57 -24.47 8.52
C ASP A 356 -9.38 -25.36 9.76
N ALA A 357 -8.12 -25.63 10.15
CA ALA A 357 -7.80 -26.48 11.28
C ALA A 357 -7.91 -25.78 12.65
N CYS A 358 -7.91 -24.45 12.67
CA CYS A 358 -8.05 -23.67 13.90
C CYS A 358 -9.52 -23.38 14.26
N GLU A 359 -9.76 -23.21 15.57
CA GLU A 359 -11.06 -22.85 16.16
C GLU A 359 -11.45 -21.42 15.78
N LYS A 360 -10.51 -20.49 15.89
CA LYS A 360 -10.70 -19.06 15.60
C LYS A 360 -9.40 -18.41 15.16
N ILE A 361 -9.50 -17.23 14.55
CA ILE A 361 -8.40 -16.56 13.85
C ILE A 361 -8.23 -15.14 14.35
N ILE A 362 -6.99 -14.72 14.59
CA ILE A 362 -6.62 -13.36 15.03
C ILE A 362 -5.85 -12.66 13.91
N THR A 363 -6.23 -11.42 13.60
CA THR A 363 -5.56 -10.62 12.57
C THR A 363 -5.38 -9.15 12.98
N PHE A 364 -4.46 -8.46 12.31
CA PHE A 364 -4.09 -7.06 12.59
C PHE A 364 -4.26 -6.13 11.37
N GLY A 365 -5.18 -6.46 10.47
CA GLY A 365 -5.41 -5.72 9.22
C GLY A 365 -5.25 -6.55 7.95
N SER A 366 -4.80 -7.80 8.07
CA SER A 366 -4.76 -8.76 6.95
C SER A 366 -6.15 -9.03 6.39
N THR A 367 -6.26 -9.23 5.07
CA THR A 367 -7.51 -9.67 4.43
C THR A 367 -7.96 -11.03 4.97
N MET A 368 -7.05 -11.83 5.53
CA MET A 368 -7.41 -13.10 6.18
C MET A 368 -8.54 -12.91 7.20
N GLY A 369 -8.60 -11.76 7.90
CA GLY A 369 -9.66 -11.49 8.87
C GLY A 369 -11.06 -11.58 8.27
N ILE A 370 -11.29 -10.94 7.12
CA ILE A 370 -12.59 -10.97 6.44
C ILE A 370 -12.80 -12.26 5.62
N GLU A 371 -11.72 -12.87 5.15
CA GLU A 371 -11.76 -14.17 4.48
C GLU A 371 -12.24 -15.28 5.42
N CYS A 372 -11.81 -15.28 6.69
CA CYS A 372 -12.29 -16.21 7.72
C CYS A 372 -13.81 -16.15 7.88
N ALA A 373 -14.37 -14.94 7.93
CA ALA A 373 -15.81 -14.75 8.04
C ALA A 373 -16.56 -15.42 6.88
N PHE A 374 -16.05 -15.31 5.65
CA PHE A 374 -16.64 -15.98 4.49
C PHE A 374 -16.58 -17.51 4.57
N TRP A 375 -15.50 -18.05 5.14
CA TRP A 375 -15.28 -19.50 5.30
C TRP A 375 -15.84 -20.08 6.60
N ASP A 376 -16.81 -19.40 7.23
CA ASP A 376 -17.45 -19.84 8.49
C ASP A 376 -16.46 -20.05 9.63
N LYS A 377 -15.43 -19.20 9.73
CA LYS A 377 -14.47 -19.19 10.82
C LYS A 377 -14.62 -17.94 11.68
N PRO A 378 -14.70 -18.06 13.02
CA PRO A 378 -14.65 -16.91 13.91
C PRO A 378 -13.35 -16.13 13.70
N SER A 379 -13.49 -14.82 13.55
CA SER A 379 -12.40 -13.92 13.22
C SER A 379 -12.36 -12.77 14.21
N ILE A 380 -11.20 -12.52 14.81
CA ILE A 380 -10.94 -11.43 15.73
C ILE A 380 -9.98 -10.45 15.03
N LEU A 381 -10.43 -9.21 14.83
CA LEU A 381 -9.62 -8.13 14.28
C LEU A 381 -9.12 -7.24 15.40
N VAL A 382 -7.80 -7.26 15.63
CA VAL A 382 -7.12 -6.54 16.71
C VAL A 382 -6.30 -5.41 16.12
N GLY A 383 -6.95 -4.46 15.47
CA GLY A 383 -6.26 -3.37 14.78
C GLY A 383 -7.16 -2.65 13.81
N ARG A 384 -6.54 -1.97 12.84
CA ARG A 384 -7.26 -1.25 11.80
C ARG A 384 -7.27 -2.01 10.48
N ALA A 385 -8.40 -2.04 9.79
CA ALA A 385 -8.54 -2.66 8.48
C ALA A 385 -9.57 -1.96 7.61
N LEU A 386 -9.43 -2.07 6.29
CA LEU A 386 -10.45 -1.55 5.36
C LEU A 386 -11.83 -2.20 5.56
N HIS A 387 -11.87 -3.44 6.04
CA HIS A 387 -13.10 -4.19 6.32
C HIS A 387 -13.60 -4.03 7.77
N GLU A 388 -12.96 -3.22 8.61
CA GLU A 388 -13.36 -3.10 10.03
C GLU A 388 -14.75 -2.45 10.22
N GLY A 389 -15.24 -1.75 9.19
CA GLY A 389 -16.54 -1.09 9.19
C GLY A 389 -17.68 -1.97 8.70
N VAL A 390 -17.39 -3.21 8.28
CA VAL A 390 -18.41 -4.18 7.86
C VAL A 390 -18.50 -5.33 8.87
N GLU A 391 -19.69 -5.90 9.00
CA GLU A 391 -19.91 -7.07 9.87
C GLU A 391 -19.10 -8.27 9.37
N GLY A 392 -18.36 -8.94 10.25
CA GLY A 392 -17.58 -10.12 9.87
C GLY A 392 -16.45 -10.47 10.85
N CYS A 393 -16.01 -9.51 11.66
CA CYS A 393 -15.00 -9.73 12.68
C CYS A 393 -15.52 -9.30 14.06
N TYR A 394 -15.09 -10.02 15.10
CA TYR A 394 -15.12 -9.54 16.48
C TYR A 394 -14.00 -8.51 16.64
N ILE A 395 -14.33 -7.32 17.15
CA ILE A 395 -13.37 -6.21 17.33
C ILE A 395 -13.34 -5.85 18.82
N PRO A 396 -12.32 -6.30 19.58
CA PRO A 396 -12.21 -5.94 20.98
C PRO A 396 -11.93 -4.45 21.17
N LYS A 397 -12.38 -3.88 22.28
CA LYS A 397 -12.14 -2.47 22.63
C LYS A 397 -10.90 -2.28 23.50
N ASN A 398 -10.47 -3.34 24.19
CA ASN A 398 -9.35 -3.33 25.12
C ASN A 398 -8.75 -4.74 25.27
N HIS A 399 -7.65 -4.82 26.02
CA HIS A 399 -6.94 -6.08 26.27
C HIS A 399 -7.83 -7.15 26.92
N ASN A 400 -8.61 -6.80 27.96
CA ASN A 400 -9.42 -7.78 28.69
C ASN A 400 -10.51 -8.39 27.79
N GLU A 401 -11.25 -7.57 27.05
CA GLU A 401 -12.25 -8.07 26.09
C GLU A 401 -11.60 -8.96 25.02
N PHE A 402 -10.37 -8.68 24.63
CA PHE A 402 -9.64 -9.53 23.71
C PHE A 402 -9.26 -10.88 24.32
N ILE A 403 -8.82 -10.92 25.58
CA ILE A 403 -8.58 -12.18 26.30
C ILE A 403 -9.87 -12.98 26.48
N ASP A 404 -10.99 -12.32 26.81
CA ASP A 404 -12.31 -12.96 26.91
C ASP A 404 -12.72 -13.62 25.58
N LEU A 405 -12.46 -12.96 24.44
CA LEU A 405 -12.72 -13.51 23.10
C LEU A 405 -11.79 -14.70 22.75
N ILE A 406 -10.55 -14.70 23.27
CA ILE A 406 -9.61 -15.80 23.07
C ILE A 406 -10.07 -17.04 23.84
N ASN A 407 -10.36 -16.89 25.13
CA ASN A 407 -10.78 -18.00 26.00
C ASN A 407 -12.20 -18.47 25.68
N GLY A 408 -13.09 -17.58 25.24
CA GLY A 408 -14.46 -17.91 24.85
C GLY A 408 -14.55 -18.77 23.58
N HIS A 409 -15.60 -19.58 23.48
CA HIS A 409 -15.98 -20.19 22.20
C HIS A 409 -16.80 -19.19 21.39
N LEU A 410 -16.37 -18.92 20.16
CA LEU A 410 -17.01 -17.96 19.28
C LEU A 410 -17.73 -18.67 18.16
N ASN A 411 -18.91 -18.17 17.81
CA ASN A 411 -19.58 -18.57 16.57
C ASN A 411 -19.02 -17.74 15.41
N PRO A 412 -19.05 -18.25 14.16
CA PRO A 412 -18.75 -17.43 13.00
C PRO A 412 -19.72 -16.25 12.92
N ALA A 413 -19.20 -15.06 12.58
CA ALA A 413 -20.03 -13.89 12.30
C ALA A 413 -20.81 -14.06 10.99
N ASN A 414 -21.81 -13.20 10.75
CA ASN A 414 -22.53 -13.20 9.48
C ASN A 414 -21.58 -12.90 8.31
N LYS A 415 -21.74 -13.64 7.21
CA LYS A 415 -20.95 -13.46 5.98
C LYS A 415 -21.24 -12.16 5.24
N ILE A 416 -22.30 -11.42 5.60
CA ILE A 416 -22.76 -10.29 4.82
C ILE A 416 -21.66 -9.26 4.58
N GLY A 417 -20.88 -8.86 5.59
CA GLY A 417 -19.81 -7.89 5.36
C GLY A 417 -18.63 -8.48 4.58
N ALA A 418 -18.38 -9.79 4.68
CA ALA A 418 -17.42 -10.46 3.81
C ALA A 418 -17.85 -10.41 2.34
N LEU A 419 -19.15 -10.64 2.07
CA LEU A 419 -19.72 -10.50 0.73
C LEU A 419 -19.63 -9.06 0.23
N LYS A 420 -19.93 -8.06 1.08
CA LYS A 420 -19.78 -6.62 0.75
C LYS A 420 -18.35 -6.28 0.33
N TYR A 421 -17.39 -6.70 1.15
CA TYR A 421 -15.97 -6.43 0.91
C TYR A 421 -15.48 -7.07 -0.39
N ALA A 422 -15.80 -8.35 -0.60
CA ALA A 422 -15.40 -9.07 -1.81
C ALA A 422 -16.04 -8.49 -3.07
N TYR A 423 -17.32 -8.12 -3.01
CA TYR A 423 -18.00 -7.47 -4.12
C TYR A 423 -17.26 -6.19 -4.50
N TRP A 424 -17.04 -5.31 -3.53
CA TRP A 424 -16.30 -4.06 -3.72
C TRP A 424 -14.92 -4.31 -4.33
N GLN A 425 -14.13 -5.27 -3.84
CA GLN A 425 -12.83 -5.59 -4.43
C GLN A 425 -12.94 -6.05 -5.89
N ALA A 426 -13.89 -6.93 -6.20
CA ALA A 426 -14.05 -7.48 -7.54
C ALA A 426 -14.49 -6.42 -8.57
N VAL A 427 -15.36 -5.48 -8.18
CA VAL A 427 -16.00 -4.57 -9.15
C VAL A 427 -15.41 -3.16 -9.18
N ARG A 428 -14.79 -2.67 -8.09
CA ARG A 428 -14.36 -1.28 -7.98
C ARG A 428 -13.39 -0.85 -9.07
N GLY A 429 -13.40 0.46 -9.33
CA GLY A 429 -12.51 1.09 -10.28
C GLY A 429 -13.02 1.07 -11.72
N GLN A 430 -12.21 1.64 -12.60
CA GLN A 430 -12.49 1.82 -14.01
C GLN A 430 -11.66 0.84 -14.84
N PRO A 431 -12.23 0.24 -15.90
CA PRO A 431 -11.47 -0.60 -16.81
C PRO A 431 -10.43 0.23 -17.56
N TYR A 432 -9.28 -0.38 -17.84
CA TYR A 432 -8.34 0.17 -18.80
C TYR A 432 -8.85 0.01 -20.23
N ILE A 433 -8.65 1.03 -21.06
CA ILE A 433 -8.96 1.07 -22.49
C ILE A 433 -7.68 1.01 -23.30
N TYR A 434 -6.64 1.76 -22.90
CA TYR A 434 -5.38 1.89 -23.62
C TYR A 434 -4.23 1.12 -22.97
N TYR A 435 -4.28 0.91 -21.65
CA TYR A 435 -3.33 0.05 -20.95
C TYR A 435 -3.80 -1.41 -20.89
N SER A 436 -2.91 -2.34 -21.25
CA SER A 436 -3.13 -3.77 -21.14
C SER A 436 -2.13 -4.36 -20.15
N PRO A 437 -2.53 -4.55 -18.87
CA PRO A 437 -1.65 -5.16 -17.87
C PRO A 437 -1.39 -6.63 -18.19
N GLU A 438 -0.13 -7.04 -18.10
CA GLU A 438 0.31 -8.45 -18.24
C GLU A 438 0.63 -9.06 -16.87
N SER A 439 1.02 -8.21 -15.92
CA SER A 439 1.15 -8.55 -14.50
C SER A 439 0.94 -7.28 -13.68
N VAL A 440 1.05 -7.41 -12.36
CA VAL A 440 0.92 -6.28 -11.44
C VAL A 440 2.03 -5.23 -11.64
N SER A 441 3.16 -5.57 -12.28
CA SER A 441 4.30 -4.65 -12.47
C SER A 441 4.68 -4.42 -13.94
N CYS A 442 3.95 -5.01 -14.90
CA CYS A 442 4.23 -4.83 -16.32
C CYS A 442 2.97 -4.89 -17.19
N GLY A 443 3.07 -4.30 -18.37
CA GLY A 443 2.01 -4.28 -19.37
C GLY A 443 2.39 -3.42 -20.58
N LYS A 444 1.45 -3.32 -21.51
CA LYS A 444 1.58 -2.54 -22.75
C LYS A 444 0.62 -1.36 -22.72
N PHE A 445 1.10 -0.17 -23.09
CA PHE A 445 0.25 0.99 -23.31
C PHE A 445 0.10 1.23 -24.82
N MET A 446 -1.13 1.24 -25.33
CA MET A 446 -1.45 1.29 -26.76
C MET A 446 -0.64 0.25 -27.57
N GLY A 447 -0.59 -0.98 -27.06
CA GLY A 447 0.13 -2.11 -27.69
C GLY A 447 1.65 -2.05 -27.59
N LYS A 448 2.25 -1.06 -26.89
CA LYS A 448 3.70 -0.89 -26.80
C LYS A 448 4.20 -0.94 -25.36
N TYR A 449 5.38 -1.55 -25.16
CA TYR A 449 6.10 -1.42 -23.90
C TYR A 449 6.69 -0.02 -23.75
N LEU A 450 6.39 0.62 -22.63
CA LEU A 450 6.92 1.95 -22.35
C LEU A 450 8.39 1.91 -21.94
N LYS A 451 8.87 0.82 -21.34
CA LYS A 451 10.30 0.59 -21.07
C LYS A 451 10.93 -0.26 -22.18
N LYS A 452 12.18 0.05 -22.55
CA LYS A 452 12.96 -0.79 -23.48
C LYS A 452 13.76 -1.83 -22.69
N PRO A 453 13.59 -3.14 -22.96
CA PRO A 453 14.29 -4.21 -22.23
C PRO A 453 15.83 -4.08 -22.21
N VAL A 454 16.42 -3.57 -23.30
CA VAL A 454 17.87 -3.38 -23.43
C VAL A 454 18.40 -2.31 -22.46
N LEU A 455 17.63 -1.24 -22.23
CA LEU A 455 18.04 -0.16 -21.32
C LEU A 455 17.97 -0.61 -19.86
N GLU A 456 17.03 -1.48 -19.51
CA GLU A 456 16.97 -2.09 -18.17
C GLU A 456 18.18 -2.99 -17.90
N GLN A 457 18.64 -3.75 -18.89
CA GLN A 457 19.84 -4.58 -18.74
C GLN A 457 21.10 -3.74 -18.52
N ILE A 458 21.23 -2.60 -19.21
CA ILE A 458 22.35 -1.67 -19.03
C ILE A 458 22.28 -1.02 -17.64
N GLU A 459 21.11 -0.55 -17.23
CA GLU A 459 20.90 0.03 -15.90
C GLU A 459 21.27 -0.95 -14.78
N ARG A 460 20.80 -2.20 -14.86
CA ARG A 460 21.11 -3.25 -13.88
C ARG A 460 22.62 -3.52 -13.79
N LYS A 461 23.31 -3.59 -14.92
CA LYS A 461 24.77 -3.80 -14.98
C LYS A 461 25.53 -2.62 -14.38
N SER A 462 25.17 -1.38 -14.73
CA SER A 462 25.84 -0.18 -14.21
C SER A 462 25.62 0.04 -12.71
N LEU A 463 24.43 -0.24 -12.18
CA LEU A 463 24.13 -0.11 -10.75
C LEU A 463 24.76 -1.22 -9.91
N ALA A 464 24.99 -2.41 -10.48
CA ALA A 464 25.69 -3.50 -9.78
C ALA A 464 27.16 -3.14 -9.48
N VAL A 465 27.80 -2.37 -10.36
CA VAL A 465 29.19 -1.92 -10.21
C VAL A 465 29.35 -0.81 -9.15
N ALA A 466 28.29 -0.04 -8.87
CA ALA A 466 28.31 1.05 -7.88
C ALA A 466 28.09 0.59 -6.42
N LYS A 467 27.90 -0.72 -6.17
CA LYS A 467 27.65 -1.25 -4.83
C LYS A 467 28.94 -1.41 -4.02
N LYS A 468 29.33 -0.39 -3.24
CA LYS A 468 30.05 -0.57 -1.97
C LYS A 468 29.05 -0.95 -0.85
N PRO A 469 29.47 -1.65 0.21
CA PRO A 469 28.62 -2.57 0.99
C PRO A 469 27.86 -1.89 2.14
N THR A 470 27.05 -0.85 1.88
CA THR A 470 26.29 -0.22 2.98
C THR A 470 24.77 -0.24 2.88
N VAL A 471 24.11 -0.43 1.74
CA VAL A 471 22.64 -0.62 1.75
C VAL A 471 22.18 -1.53 0.60
N LYS A 472 21.83 -2.78 0.94
CA LYS A 472 21.45 -3.83 -0.01
C LYS A 472 19.95 -3.80 -0.42
N SER A 473 19.14 -2.85 0.06
CA SER A 473 17.67 -2.99 0.12
C SER A 473 16.86 -2.47 -1.08
N LEU A 474 17.39 -1.63 -1.97
CA LEU A 474 16.53 -0.88 -2.90
C LEU A 474 15.98 -1.65 -4.12
N LEU A 475 16.53 -2.83 -4.47
CA LEU A 475 16.02 -3.59 -5.64
C LEU A 475 14.81 -4.48 -5.32
N HIS A 476 14.54 -4.78 -4.04
CA HIS A 476 13.34 -5.53 -3.64
C HIS A 476 12.07 -4.66 -3.67
N PHE A 477 12.21 -3.34 -3.56
CA PHE A 477 11.09 -2.41 -3.45
C PHE A 477 10.14 -2.42 -4.66
N MET A 478 10.66 -2.60 -5.89
CA MET A 478 9.83 -2.66 -7.10
C MET A 478 9.01 -3.95 -7.24
N GLN A 479 9.27 -4.97 -6.41
CA GLN A 479 8.52 -6.24 -6.40
C GLN A 479 7.45 -6.29 -5.31
N HIS A 480 7.41 -5.31 -4.41
CA HIS A 480 6.59 -5.37 -3.18
C HIS A 480 5.54 -4.24 -3.03
N ILE A 481 5.29 -3.41 -4.05
CA ILE A 481 4.16 -2.45 -4.12
C ILE A 481 3.46 -2.41 -5.48
#